data_AF-A0A522A790-F1
#
_entry.id   AF-A0A522A790-F1
#
_cell.length_a   1.000
_cell.length_b   1.000
_cell.length_c   1.000
_cell.angle_alpha   90.00
_cell.angle_beta   90.00
_cell.angle_gamma   90.00
#
_symmetry.space_group_name_H-M   'P 1'
#
loop_
_entity.id
_entity.type
_entity.pdbx_description
1 polymer ?
#
loop_
_entity_poly.entity_id
_entity_poly.type
_entity_poly.pdbx_seq_one_letter_code
_entity_poly.pdbx_strand_id
1 'polypeptide(L)' 'MKTLMVDNYRRVRLPNAKPRTKLAFEDHGDGTMTLTVIKAVVAEPFPRGSLLRYLTPQRDKKQLAMLEGCLQTPE' A
#
# COMPACT_ATOMS: atom_id res chain seq x y z
N MET A 1 17.40 25.84 1.49
CA MET A 1 17.32 25.01 0.28
C MET A 1 18.48 24.02 0.33
N LYS A 2 18.23 22.70 0.20
CA LYS A 2 19.28 21.66 0.28
C LYS A 2 19.32 20.92 -1.05
N THR A 3 20.47 20.95 -1.72
CA THR A 3 20.70 20.24 -2.98
C THR A 3 20.94 18.76 -2.69
N LEU A 4 20.20 17.88 -3.37
CA LEU A 4 20.40 16.44 -3.29
C LEU A 4 21.09 15.97 -4.55
N MET A 5 22.07 15.08 -4.40
CA MET A 5 22.78 14.49 -5.52
C MET A 5 22.10 13.21 -5.98
N VAL A 6 22.13 13.01 -7.30
CA VAL A 6 21.66 11.80 -7.95
C VAL A 6 22.76 10.73 -7.84
N ASP A 7 22.39 9.50 -7.51
CA ASP A 7 23.34 8.38 -7.47
C ASP A 7 23.64 7.82 -8.88
N ASN A 8 24.57 6.86 -8.96
CA ASN A 8 24.97 6.22 -10.22
C ASN A 8 23.81 5.49 -10.94
N TYR A 9 22.69 5.26 -10.25
CA TYR A 9 21.49 4.61 -10.76
C TYR A 9 20.35 5.60 -11.06
N ARG A 10 20.65 6.89 -11.11
CA ARG A 10 19.67 7.97 -11.36
C ARG A 10 18.59 8.09 -10.28
N ARG A 11 18.92 7.77 -9.02
CA ARG A 11 18.00 7.87 -7.87
C ARG A 11 18.40 9.01 -6.95
N VAL A 12 17.42 9.66 -6.34
CA VAL A 12 17.62 10.69 -5.31
C VAL A 12 17.19 10.13 -3.95
N ARG A 13 18.08 10.19 -2.95
CA ARG A 13 17.79 9.74 -1.58
C ARG A 13 17.29 10.91 -0.73
N LEU A 14 16.10 10.76 -0.14
CA LEU A 14 15.52 11.74 0.78
C LEU A 14 15.96 11.39 2.22
N PRO A 15 16.86 12.17 2.86
CA PRO A 15 17.48 11.78 4.13
C PRO A 15 16.51 11.72 5.32
N ASN A 16 15.40 12.46 5.27
CA ASN A 16 14.44 12.59 6.39
C ASN A 16 13.07 11.98 6.08
N ALA A 17 12.97 11.09 5.09
CA ALA A 17 11.71 10.45 4.75
C ALA A 17 11.34 9.39 5.80
N LYS A 18 10.13 9.47 6.37
CA LYS A 18 9.61 8.43 7.28
C LYS A 18 9.08 7.24 6.48
N PRO A 19 9.18 5.99 7.00
CA PRO A 19 8.53 4.84 6.37
C PRO A 19 7.03 5.09 6.13
N ARG A 20 6.48 4.56 5.04
CA ARG A 20 5.07 4.73 4.63
C ARG A 20 4.62 6.17 4.31
N THR A 21 5.56 7.11 4.19
CA THR A 21 5.23 8.45 3.69
C THR A 21 4.84 8.37 2.22
N LYS A 22 3.66 8.88 1.88
CA LYS A 22 3.22 9.03 0.49
C LYS A 22 3.58 10.45 0.02
N LEU A 23 4.19 10.54 -1.16
CA LEU A 23 4.53 11.81 -1.78
C LEU A 23 3.79 11.92 -3.12
N ALA A 24 3.16 13.07 -3.37
CA ALA A 24 2.68 13.43 -4.69
C ALA A 24 3.85 14.04 -5.46
N PHE A 25 3.83 13.82 -6.77
CA PHE A 25 4.80 14.38 -7.70
C PHE A 25 4.06 15.32 -8.64
N GLU A 26 4.52 16.56 -8.69
CA GLU A 26 4.11 17.55 -9.70
C GLU A 26 5.37 18.01 -10.46
N ASP A 27 5.32 17.85 -11.79
CA ASP A 27 6.34 18.33 -12.72
C ASP A 27 5.91 19.71 -13.24
N HIS A 28 6.83 20.68 -13.22
CA HIS A 28 6.57 22.04 -13.70
C HIS A 28 7.05 22.27 -15.14
N GLY A 29 7.72 21.29 -15.75
CA GLY A 29 8.20 21.35 -17.15
C GLY A 29 9.45 22.22 -17.37
N ASP A 30 9.91 22.94 -16.35
CA ASP A 30 11.14 23.74 -16.32
C ASP A 30 12.35 22.93 -15.79
N GLY A 31 12.18 21.62 -15.63
CA GLY A 31 13.16 20.71 -15.03
C GLY A 31 13.14 20.71 -13.49
N THR A 32 12.22 21.44 -12.88
CA THR A 32 11.95 21.36 -11.44
C THR A 32 10.75 20.45 -11.16
N MET A 33 10.82 19.76 -10.03
CA MET A 33 9.75 18.90 -9.54
C MET A 33 9.44 19.23 -8.09
N THR A 34 8.15 19.28 -7.75
CA THR A 34 7.73 19.45 -6.36
C THR A 34 7.22 18.12 -5.81
N LEU A 35 7.75 17.76 -4.64
CA LEU A 35 7.28 16.61 -3.86
C LEU A 35 6.45 17.11 -2.69
N THR A 36 5.15 16.77 -2.66
CA THR A 36 4.24 17.15 -1.57
C THR A 36 3.89 15.94 -0.73
N VAL A 37 3.94 16.08 0.60
CA VAL A 37 3.53 15.00 1.51
C VAL A 37 2.02 14.87 1.47
N ILE A 38 1.52 13.72 1.03
CA ILE A 38 0.10 13.42 1.05
C ILE A 38 -0.21 12.62 2.30
N LYS A 39 -1.24 13.02 3.05
CA LYS A 39 -1.81 12.17 4.09
C LYS A 39 -2.35 10.91 3.44
N ALA A 40 -1.86 9.75 3.88
CA ALA A 40 -2.45 8.50 3.45
C ALA A 40 -3.93 8.52 3.88
N VAL A 41 -4.84 8.40 2.92
CA VAL A 41 -6.26 8.18 3.22
C VAL A 41 -6.32 6.84 3.95
N VAL A 42 -6.56 6.91 5.26
CA VAL A 42 -6.86 5.72 6.05
C VAL A 42 -8.28 5.36 5.69
N ALA A 43 -8.45 4.27 4.95
CA ALA A 43 -9.78 3.73 4.71
C ALA A 43 -10.42 3.42 6.06
N GLU A 44 -11.71 3.71 6.20
CA GLU A 44 -12.43 3.33 7.41
C GLU A 44 -12.33 1.81 7.59
N PRO A 45 -12.08 1.33 8.82
CA PRO A 45 -12.09 -0.09 9.09
C PRO A 45 -13.47 -0.66 8.74
N PHE A 46 -13.49 -1.88 8.22
CA PHE A 46 -14.75 -2.57 7.96
C PHE A 46 -15.61 -2.61 9.23
N PRO A 47 -16.94 -2.38 9.13
CA PRO A 47 -17.81 -2.41 10.29
C PRO A 47 -17.71 -3.76 11.00
N ARG A 48 -17.70 -3.73 12.35
CA ARG A 48 -17.68 -4.95 13.16
C ARG A 48 -18.89 -5.82 12.79
N GLY A 49 -18.66 -7.10 12.55
CA GLY A 49 -19.73 -8.04 12.15
C GLY A 49 -20.16 -7.96 10.68
N SER A 50 -19.61 -7.06 9.86
CA SER A 50 -19.94 -6.96 8.43
C SER A 50 -19.58 -8.20 7.60
N LEU A 51 -18.75 -9.10 8.15
CA LEU A 51 -18.42 -10.39 7.56
C LEU A 51 -19.39 -11.51 7.92
N LEU A 52 -20.21 -11.35 8.98
CA LEU A 52 -21.17 -12.37 9.43
C LEU A 52 -22.20 -12.73 8.34
N ARG A 53 -22.62 -11.75 7.52
CA ARG A 53 -23.52 -11.97 6.37
C ARG A 53 -22.96 -12.90 5.28
N TYR A 54 -21.65 -13.09 5.28
CA TYR A 54 -20.98 -13.97 4.33
C TYR A 54 -20.63 -15.32 4.95
N LEU A 55 -20.71 -15.48 6.27
CA LEU A 55 -20.52 -16.77 6.95
C LEU A 55 -21.82 -17.58 6.85
N THR A 56 -21.99 -18.28 5.72
CA THR A 56 -23.09 -19.22 5.53
C THR A 56 -22.54 -20.61 5.27
N PRO A 57 -23.19 -21.68 5.77
CA PRO A 57 -22.70 -23.05 5.59
C PRO A 57 -22.43 -23.42 4.12
N GLN A 58 -23.22 -22.86 3.20
CA GLN A 58 -23.08 -23.07 1.76
C GLN A 58 -21.83 -22.38 1.20
N ARG A 59 -21.54 -21.15 1.62
CA ARG A 59 -20.35 -20.41 1.20
C ARG A 59 -19.09 -21.01 1.85
N ASP A 60 -19.17 -21.37 3.11
CA ASP A 60 -18.07 -21.98 3.86
C ASP A 60 -17.67 -23.31 3.22
N LYS A 61 -18.65 -24.17 2.86
CA LYS A 61 -18.39 -25.40 2.11
C LYS A 61 -17.72 -25.15 0.75
N LYS A 62 -18.13 -24.09 0.04
CA LYS A 62 -17.51 -23.71 -1.24
C LYS A 62 -16.07 -23.19 -1.05
N GLN A 63 -15.81 -22.42 0.01
CA GLN A 63 -14.48 -21.91 0.33
C GLN A 63 -13.55 -23.04 0.81
N LEU A 64 -14.06 -23.97 1.62
CA LEU A 64 -13.31 -25.17 2.03
C LEU A 64 -12.97 -26.05 0.84
N ALA A 65 -13.92 -26.31 -0.06
CA ALA A 65 -13.66 -27.07 -1.29
C ALA A 65 -12.60 -26.41 -2.21
N MET A 66 -12.50 -25.07 -2.21
CA MET A 66 -11.43 -24.36 -2.92
C MET A 66 -10.06 -24.51 -2.24
N LEU A 67 -10.04 -24.72 -0.92
CA LEU A 67 -8.82 -24.86 -0.12
C LEU A 67 -8.36 -26.30 0.02
N GLU A 68 -9.21 -27.30 -0.23
CA GLU A 68 -8.89 -28.74 -0.16
C GLU A 68 -7.73 -29.16 -1.09
N GLY A 69 -7.32 -28.30 -2.03
CA GLY A 69 -6.13 -28.50 -2.88
C GLY A 69 -4.92 -27.60 -2.57
N CYS A 70 -5.04 -26.65 -1.64
CA CYS A 70 -3.96 -25.74 -1.25
C CYS A 70 -3.34 -26.19 0.08
N LEU A 71 -2.14 -26.76 0.02
CA LEU A 71 -1.33 -27.04 1.21
C LEU A 71 -0.93 -25.72 1.88
N GLN A 72 -1.68 -25.31 2.91
CA GLN A 72 -1.25 -24.26 3.82
C GLN A 72 -0.30 -24.87 4.86
N THR A 73 0.98 -24.99 4.51
CA THR A 73 2.01 -25.25 5.53
C THR A 73 2.21 -23.97 6.34
N PRO A 74 2.28 -24.06 7.69
CA PRO A 74 2.73 -22.94 8.49
C PRO A 74 4.21 -22.66 8.18
N GLU A 75 4.56 -21.40 7.88
CA GLU A 75 5.93 -20.89 7.97
C GLU A 75 6.31 -20.63 9.44
#